data_AF-A0A7I7QQ85-F1
#
_entry.id   AF-A0A7I7QQ85-F1
#
_cell.length_a   1.000
_cell.length_b   1.000
_cell.length_c   1.000
_cell.angle_alpha   90.00
_cell.angle_beta   90.00
_cell.angle_gamma   90.00
#
_symmetry.space_group_name_H-M   'P 1'
#
loop_
_entity.id
_entity.type
_entity.pdbx_description
1 polymer ?
#
loop_
_entity_poly.entity_id
_entity_poly.type
_entity_poly.pdbx_seq_one_letter_code
_entity_poly.pdbx_strand_id
1 'polypeptide(L)'
;MPSFRNVLPEHVLQAVEILDRPEGAQLAQSLGYRAAREFRLVHKGKFYDSKPVVGVAYGVANNGEYLRNTQISGGDTGGAATILHNLGFWVDNGFLHGLKDLRVDSTHGKPAPYQYVVLLWALARARRREERLVPFSSVRDELADLLAPFAIARTRPDPSMPWAALSRNDWWELVGPDGATPINDVAVKHFDIAGGLDVGIYNTAQLDSFTKAAMEVIGGLVGVDERFADLVDRIGLSDLSGDPLIADANGDLVEDFQTSGGSAPSGRGTVMQDPVRRAAIERRSLDVALKYYDKIGGIDAVELGKPYDIKVTVNGIERHCEVKGSFYDHRHRHFDGQRSHSR
;
A
#
# COMPACT_ATOMS: atom_id res chain seq x y z
N MET A 1 -18.15 17.40 -9.73
CA MET A 1 -17.77 16.72 -8.47
C MET A 1 -17.63 17.78 -7.39
N PRO A 2 -17.96 17.47 -6.13
CA PRO A 2 -17.73 18.39 -5.01
C PRO A 2 -16.24 18.77 -4.92
N SER A 3 -15.97 20.00 -4.48
CA SER A 3 -14.60 20.52 -4.33
C SER A 3 -14.06 20.18 -2.95
N PHE A 4 -12.91 19.51 -2.88
CA PHE A 4 -12.29 19.11 -1.60
C PHE A 4 -11.26 20.11 -1.06
N ARG A 5 -11.19 21.32 -1.62
CA ARG A 5 -10.19 22.34 -1.24
C ARG A 5 -10.24 22.77 0.23
N ASN A 6 -11.39 22.65 0.88
CA ASN A 6 -11.56 23.02 2.29
C ASN A 6 -11.37 21.83 3.25
N VAL A 7 -11.18 20.61 2.72
CA VAL A 7 -10.93 19.44 3.55
C VAL A 7 -9.44 19.44 3.91
N LEU A 8 -9.16 19.37 5.20
CA LEU A 8 -7.84 19.45 5.81
C LEU A 8 -7.60 18.20 6.66
N PRO A 9 -6.36 17.87 7.05
CA PRO A 9 -6.08 16.66 7.82
C PRO A 9 -6.87 16.55 9.13
N GLU A 10 -7.10 17.66 9.83
CA GLU A 10 -7.90 17.72 11.05
C GLU A 10 -9.37 17.34 10.82
N HIS A 11 -9.92 17.62 9.64
CA HIS A 11 -11.28 17.22 9.28
C HIS A 11 -11.38 15.69 9.11
N VAL A 12 -10.32 15.06 8.61
CA VAL A 12 -10.22 13.59 8.51
C VAL A 12 -10.13 12.96 9.90
N LEU A 13 -9.33 13.52 10.80
CA LEU A 13 -9.23 13.05 12.19
C LEU A 13 -10.57 13.17 12.93
N GLN A 14 -11.25 14.31 12.81
CA GLN A 14 -12.60 14.49 13.36
C GLN A 14 -13.60 13.51 12.75
N ALA A 15 -13.51 13.24 11.44
CA ALA A 15 -14.36 12.24 10.80
C ALA A 15 -14.13 10.83 11.35
N VAL A 16 -12.86 10.46 11.61
CA VAL A 16 -12.52 9.20 12.29
C VAL A 16 -13.13 9.14 13.69
N GLU A 17 -13.02 10.20 14.48
CA GLU A 17 -13.62 10.27 15.82
C GLU A 17 -15.16 10.15 15.78
N ILE A 18 -15.83 10.74 14.79
CA ILE A 18 -17.27 10.60 14.59
C ILE A 18 -17.61 9.15 14.25
N LEU A 19 -16.87 8.54 13.31
CA LEU A 19 -17.10 7.17 12.83
C LEU A 19 -16.79 6.10 13.88
N ASP A 20 -15.91 6.37 14.84
CA ASP A 20 -15.62 5.48 15.98
C ASP A 20 -16.80 5.39 16.98
N ARG A 21 -17.74 6.34 16.95
CA ARG A 21 -18.92 6.33 17.82
C ARG A 21 -20.06 5.48 17.24
N PRO A 22 -20.94 4.88 18.06
CA PRO A 22 -22.10 4.12 17.58
C PRO A 22 -22.99 4.91 16.60
N GLU A 23 -23.15 6.21 16.83
CA GLU A 23 -23.92 7.12 15.96
C GLU A 23 -23.23 7.34 14.60
N GLY A 24 -21.90 7.23 14.55
CA GLY A 24 -21.12 7.33 13.33
C GLY A 24 -21.40 6.21 12.33
N ALA A 25 -21.56 4.98 12.82
CA ALA A 25 -21.96 3.84 11.99
C ALA A 25 -23.36 4.05 11.38
N GLN A 26 -24.29 4.58 12.17
CA GLN A 26 -25.64 4.93 11.71
C GLN A 26 -25.61 6.07 10.68
N LEU A 27 -24.77 7.09 10.91
CA LEU A 27 -24.56 8.18 9.95
C LEU A 27 -24.04 7.63 8.62
N ALA A 28 -22.98 6.82 8.62
CA ALA A 28 -22.44 6.22 7.41
C ALA A 28 -23.49 5.40 6.65
N GLN A 29 -24.31 4.62 7.36
CA GLN A 29 -25.41 3.86 6.78
C GLN A 29 -26.48 4.78 6.16
N SER A 30 -26.87 5.84 6.86
CA SER A 30 -27.87 6.81 6.38
C SER A 30 -27.41 7.61 5.15
N LEU A 31 -26.09 7.82 5.00
CA LEU A 31 -25.45 8.40 3.81
C LEU A 31 -25.29 7.40 2.66
N GLY A 32 -25.77 6.15 2.85
CA GLY A 32 -25.80 5.10 1.84
C GLY A 32 -24.44 4.44 1.59
N TYR A 33 -23.50 4.59 2.51
CA TYR A 33 -22.22 3.89 2.43
C TYR A 33 -22.39 2.40 2.75
N ARG A 34 -21.48 1.61 2.20
CA ARG A 34 -21.36 0.17 2.42
C ARG A 34 -19.91 -0.13 2.76
N ALA A 35 -19.69 -1.28 3.39
CA ALA A 35 -18.35 -1.80 3.66
C ALA A 35 -17.45 -1.67 2.43
N ALA A 36 -16.27 -1.09 2.59
CA ALA A 36 -15.29 -1.03 1.51
C ALA A 36 -14.85 -2.43 1.13
N ARG A 37 -14.55 -2.62 -0.16
CA ARG A 37 -13.96 -3.87 -0.65
C ARG A 37 -12.44 -3.80 -0.65
N GLU A 38 -11.91 -2.64 -1.03
CA GLU A 38 -10.51 -2.47 -1.41
C GLU A 38 -9.83 -1.41 -0.54
N PHE A 39 -10.27 -0.15 -0.63
CA PHE A 39 -9.58 0.98 -0.01
C PHE A 39 -10.04 1.29 1.41
N ARG A 40 -9.09 1.27 2.37
CA ARG A 40 -9.33 1.58 3.78
C ARG A 40 -8.26 2.52 4.31
N LEU A 41 -8.67 3.62 4.93
CA LEU A 41 -7.78 4.45 5.74
C LEU A 41 -7.24 3.62 6.91
N VAL A 42 -5.94 3.66 7.13
CA VAL A 42 -5.31 3.12 8.34
C VAL A 42 -5.00 4.28 9.29
N HIS A 43 -5.51 4.22 10.51
CA HIS A 43 -5.23 5.21 11.55
C HIS A 43 -5.22 4.55 12.92
N LYS A 44 -4.11 4.69 13.66
CA LYS A 44 -3.90 4.08 14.99
C LYS A 44 -4.17 2.58 14.98
N GLY A 45 -3.70 1.91 13.92
CA GLY A 45 -3.86 0.45 13.72
C GLY A 45 -5.29 -0.01 13.40
N LYS A 46 -6.25 0.91 13.29
CA LYS A 46 -7.64 0.63 12.89
C LYS A 46 -7.84 0.91 11.41
N PHE A 47 -8.86 0.27 10.83
CA PHE A 47 -9.23 0.40 9.43
C PHE A 47 -10.58 1.10 9.32
N TYR A 48 -10.64 2.11 8.45
CA TYR A 48 -11.84 2.86 8.17
C TYR A 48 -12.11 2.85 6.68
N ASP A 49 -13.35 2.62 6.26
CA ASP A 49 -13.72 2.70 4.86
C ASP A 49 -13.44 4.10 4.31
N SER A 50 -12.63 4.22 3.25
CA SER A 50 -12.12 5.51 2.76
C SER A 50 -13.24 6.49 2.38
N LYS A 51 -14.32 5.96 1.79
CA LYS A 51 -15.48 6.74 1.33
C LYS A 51 -16.25 7.42 2.46
N PRO A 52 -16.74 6.70 3.49
CA PRO A 52 -17.32 7.31 4.68
C PRO A 52 -16.42 8.37 5.30
N VAL A 53 -15.13 8.10 5.45
CA VAL A 53 -14.19 9.05 6.05
C VAL A 53 -14.19 10.36 5.28
N VAL A 54 -13.98 10.32 3.96
CA VAL A 54 -13.95 11.53 3.14
C VAL A 54 -15.30 12.24 3.11
N GLY A 55 -16.41 11.51 3.06
CA GLY A 55 -17.75 12.11 3.07
C GLY A 55 -18.11 12.80 4.38
N VAL A 56 -17.69 12.22 5.51
CA VAL A 56 -17.85 12.81 6.83
C VAL A 56 -16.90 14.00 7.01
N ALA A 57 -15.63 13.88 6.60
CA ALA A 57 -14.66 14.96 6.66
C ALA A 57 -15.09 16.17 5.82
N TYR A 58 -15.70 15.93 4.66
CA TYR A 58 -16.31 17.00 3.87
C TYR A 58 -17.43 17.71 4.64
N GLY A 59 -18.34 16.98 5.29
CA GLY A 59 -19.39 17.61 6.08
C GLY A 59 -18.87 18.38 7.28
N VAL A 60 -17.83 17.89 7.96
CA VAL A 60 -17.12 18.62 9.03
C VAL A 60 -16.61 19.96 8.49
N ALA A 61 -15.95 19.95 7.32
CA ALA A 61 -15.41 21.15 6.68
C ALA A 61 -16.48 22.12 6.13
N ASN A 62 -17.71 21.65 5.92
CA ASN A 62 -18.80 22.40 5.26
C ASN A 62 -20.08 22.43 6.11
N ASN A 63 -19.94 22.70 7.42
CA ASN A 63 -21.07 22.97 8.33
C ASN A 63 -22.16 21.89 8.35
N GLY A 64 -21.78 20.61 8.29
CA GLY A 64 -22.68 19.46 8.36
C GLY A 64 -23.22 18.98 7.00
N GLU A 65 -22.79 19.56 5.88
CA GLU A 65 -23.17 19.09 4.54
C GLU A 65 -22.42 17.81 4.15
N TYR A 66 -22.80 16.67 4.73
CA TYR A 66 -22.16 15.38 4.44
C TYR A 66 -22.41 14.91 3.01
N LEU A 67 -21.39 14.30 2.40
CA LEU A 67 -21.53 13.66 1.10
C LEU A 67 -22.14 12.27 1.23
N ARG A 68 -22.90 11.86 0.21
CA ARG A 68 -23.45 10.51 0.07
C ARG A 68 -22.51 9.60 -0.74
N ASN A 69 -22.71 8.30 -0.63
CA ASN A 69 -21.93 7.30 -1.39
C ASN A 69 -21.92 7.51 -2.91
N THR A 70 -22.98 8.09 -3.48
CA THR A 70 -23.09 8.38 -4.92
C THR A 70 -22.28 9.60 -5.37
N GLN A 71 -21.79 10.42 -4.44
CA GLN A 71 -21.09 11.67 -4.73
C GLN A 71 -19.57 11.53 -4.69
N ILE A 72 -19.04 10.37 -4.25
CA ILE A 72 -17.61 10.11 -4.11
C ILE A 72 -17.28 8.72 -4.69
N SER A 73 -16.28 8.65 -5.57
CA SER A 73 -15.70 7.39 -6.03
C SER A 73 -14.69 6.84 -5.00
N GLY A 74 -14.54 5.52 -4.94
CA GLY A 74 -13.67 4.89 -3.94
C GLY A 74 -12.20 4.79 -4.35
N GLY A 75 -11.94 4.69 -5.65
CA GLY A 75 -10.63 4.31 -6.20
C GLY A 75 -9.64 5.46 -6.43
N ASP A 76 -8.52 5.10 -7.05
CA ASP A 76 -7.26 5.86 -7.04
C ASP A 76 -7.21 7.08 -7.96
N THR A 77 -8.16 7.22 -8.89
CA THR A 77 -8.18 8.37 -9.82
C THR A 77 -9.17 9.42 -9.34
N GLY A 78 -8.73 10.28 -8.43
CA GLY A 78 -9.50 11.40 -7.90
C GLY A 78 -10.65 11.00 -6.97
N GLY A 79 -10.59 9.78 -6.41
CA GLY A 79 -11.55 9.29 -5.43
C GLY A 79 -11.10 9.52 -3.99
N ALA A 80 -11.79 8.86 -3.07
CA ALA A 80 -11.54 8.99 -1.63
C ALA A 80 -10.09 8.63 -1.25
N ALA A 81 -9.52 7.61 -1.87
CA ALA A 81 -8.14 7.19 -1.61
C ALA A 81 -7.13 8.30 -1.96
N THR A 82 -7.25 8.89 -3.16
CA THR A 82 -6.41 10.01 -3.61
C THR A 82 -6.48 11.20 -2.67
N ILE A 83 -7.70 11.55 -2.22
CA ILE A 83 -7.91 12.69 -1.32
C ILE A 83 -7.20 12.45 0.01
N LEU A 84 -7.34 11.25 0.59
CA LEU A 84 -6.69 10.90 1.85
C LEU A 84 -5.16 10.88 1.72
N HIS A 85 -4.63 10.32 0.63
CA HIS A 85 -3.19 10.34 0.36
C HIS A 85 -2.64 11.77 0.24
N ASN A 86 -3.33 12.65 -0.47
CA ASN A 86 -2.93 14.06 -0.60
C ASN A 86 -2.98 14.81 0.74
N LEU A 87 -3.75 14.32 1.71
CA LEU A 87 -3.83 14.85 3.08
C LEU A 87 -2.83 14.17 4.03
N GLY A 88 -1.91 13.35 3.51
CA GLY A 88 -0.85 12.70 4.30
C GLY A 88 -1.28 11.40 4.99
N PHE A 89 -2.45 10.85 4.66
CA PHE A 89 -2.91 9.59 5.25
C PHE A 89 -2.54 8.38 4.39
N TRP A 90 -2.28 7.25 5.06
CA TRP A 90 -2.11 5.98 4.38
C TRP A 90 -3.45 5.30 4.12
N VAL A 91 -3.70 4.93 2.87
CA VAL A 91 -4.87 4.13 2.46
C VAL A 91 -4.37 2.76 2.04
N ASP A 92 -4.75 1.76 2.82
CA ASP A 92 -4.49 0.36 2.50
C ASP A 92 -5.38 -0.10 1.35
N ASN A 93 -4.79 -0.86 0.43
CA ASN A 93 -5.44 -1.50 -0.72
C ASN A 93 -5.61 -3.01 -0.53
N GLY A 94 -5.28 -3.56 0.63
CA GLY A 94 -5.57 -4.94 1.02
C GLY A 94 -4.46 -5.66 1.76
N PHE A 95 -3.19 -5.22 1.64
CA PHE A 95 -2.06 -5.85 2.33
C PHE A 95 -2.23 -5.78 3.85
N LEU A 96 -2.34 -4.57 4.40
CA LEU A 96 -2.42 -4.37 5.85
C LEU A 96 -3.71 -4.96 6.41
N HIS A 97 -4.82 -4.84 5.67
CA HIS A 97 -6.08 -5.44 6.08
C HIS A 97 -5.98 -6.97 6.13
N GLY A 98 -5.34 -7.57 5.13
CA GLY A 98 -5.12 -9.01 5.06
C GLY A 98 -4.27 -9.56 6.20
N LEU A 99 -3.44 -8.75 6.85
CA LEU A 99 -2.69 -9.19 8.04
C LEU A 99 -3.62 -9.72 9.15
N LYS A 100 -4.88 -9.27 9.21
CA LYS A 100 -5.88 -9.78 10.16
C LYS A 100 -6.28 -11.23 9.91
N ASP A 101 -6.17 -11.67 8.66
CA ASP A 101 -6.51 -13.03 8.23
C ASP A 101 -5.28 -13.94 8.20
N LEU A 102 -4.12 -13.42 8.60
CA LEU A 102 -2.88 -14.19 8.66
C LEU A 102 -3.04 -15.36 9.61
N ARG A 103 -2.94 -16.57 9.07
CA ARG A 103 -2.97 -17.81 9.86
C ARG A 103 -1.68 -17.92 10.64
N VAL A 104 -1.76 -17.57 11.92
CA VAL A 104 -0.67 -17.75 12.88
C VAL A 104 -0.85 -19.04 13.66
N ASP A 105 0.28 -19.72 13.91
CA ASP A 105 0.28 -20.86 14.82
C ASP A 105 -0.16 -20.43 16.22
N SER A 106 -0.72 -21.37 16.98
CA SER A 106 -1.19 -21.12 18.34
C SER A 106 -0.66 -22.21 19.28
N THR A 107 -0.25 -21.81 20.48
CA THR A 107 0.15 -22.76 21.53
C THR A 107 -0.63 -22.44 22.81
N HIS A 108 -1.27 -23.45 23.40
CA HIS A 108 -2.14 -23.28 24.57
C HIS A 108 -3.24 -22.21 24.38
N GLY A 109 -3.79 -22.10 23.17
CA GLY A 109 -4.84 -21.13 22.83
C GLY A 109 -4.36 -19.68 22.66
N LYS A 110 -3.05 -19.42 22.74
CA LYS A 110 -2.46 -18.11 22.44
C LYS A 110 -1.88 -18.10 21.03
N PRO A 111 -2.26 -17.14 20.17
CA PRO A 111 -1.62 -16.98 18.87
C PRO A 111 -0.16 -16.57 19.03
N ALA A 112 0.72 -17.14 18.22
CA ALA A 112 2.14 -16.83 18.20
C ALA A 112 2.37 -15.60 17.30
N PRO A 113 3.02 -14.53 17.79
CA PRO A 113 3.21 -13.30 17.01
C PRO A 113 4.36 -13.39 16.00
N TYR A 114 5.00 -14.56 15.84
CA TYR A 114 6.30 -14.69 15.19
C TYR A 114 6.30 -14.23 13.72
N GLN A 115 5.24 -14.53 12.96
CA GLN A 115 5.13 -14.07 11.57
C GLN A 115 5.02 -12.54 11.47
N TYR A 116 4.33 -11.89 12.42
CA TYR A 116 4.24 -10.43 12.47
C TYR A 116 5.58 -9.79 12.82
N VAL A 117 6.35 -10.38 13.74
CA VAL A 117 7.70 -9.91 14.08
C VAL A 117 8.63 -9.99 12.87
N VAL A 118 8.60 -11.11 12.12
CA VAL A 118 9.40 -11.26 10.88
C VAL A 118 8.96 -10.26 9.81
N LEU A 119 7.66 -10.03 9.63
CA LEU A 119 7.17 -9.01 8.70
C LEU A 119 7.63 -7.61 9.08
N LEU A 120 7.52 -7.22 10.35
CA LEU A 120 7.93 -5.89 10.80
C LEU A 120 9.44 -5.67 10.63
N TRP A 121 10.24 -6.71 10.92
CA TRP A 121 11.67 -6.72 10.64
C TRP A 121 11.96 -6.50 9.14
N ALA A 122 11.27 -7.23 8.25
CA ALA A 122 11.49 -7.11 6.82
C ALA A 122 11.05 -5.73 6.27
N LEU A 123 9.96 -5.17 6.80
CA LEU A 123 9.51 -3.81 6.49
C LEU A 123 10.55 -2.77 6.90
N ALA A 124 11.16 -2.92 8.08
CA ALA A 124 12.22 -2.02 8.54
C ALA A 124 13.47 -2.07 7.64
N ARG A 125 13.85 -3.28 7.18
CA ARG A 125 14.95 -3.46 6.20
C ARG A 125 14.63 -2.81 4.86
N ALA A 126 13.41 -3.02 4.35
CA ALA A 126 12.96 -2.43 3.10
C ALA A 126 12.93 -0.90 3.16
N ARG A 127 12.49 -0.31 4.28
CA ARG A 127 12.57 1.13 4.55
C ARG A 127 13.99 1.68 4.39
N ARG A 128 14.99 0.94 4.89
CA ARG A 128 16.41 1.28 4.75
C ARG A 128 17.03 0.88 3.41
N ARG A 129 16.23 0.36 2.48
CA ARG A 129 16.65 -0.12 1.14
C ARG A 129 17.73 -1.20 1.20
N GLU A 130 17.69 -2.03 2.23
CA GLU A 130 18.55 -3.22 2.31
C GLU A 130 18.12 -4.28 1.30
N GLU A 131 18.96 -5.30 1.07
CA GLU A 131 18.64 -6.39 0.15
C GLU A 131 17.26 -7.01 0.42
N ARG A 132 16.42 -7.08 -0.62
CA ARG A 132 15.03 -7.56 -0.52
C ARG A 132 14.93 -9.04 -0.17
N LEU A 133 15.74 -9.87 -0.82
CA LEU A 133 15.80 -11.32 -0.59
C LEU A 133 17.15 -11.63 0.03
N VAL A 134 17.15 -12.24 1.22
CA VAL A 134 18.38 -12.57 1.95
C VAL A 134 18.41 -14.05 2.29
N PRO A 135 19.59 -14.72 2.23
CA PRO A 135 19.74 -16.10 2.66
C PRO A 135 19.33 -16.24 4.13
N PHE A 136 18.55 -17.28 4.46
CA PHE A 136 18.04 -17.46 5.82
C PHE A 136 19.16 -17.52 6.86
N SER A 137 20.28 -18.18 6.53
CA SER A 137 21.46 -18.32 7.39
C SER A 137 22.05 -16.97 7.82
N SER A 138 21.98 -15.95 6.95
CA SER A 138 22.54 -14.63 7.21
C SER A 138 21.75 -13.83 8.24
N VAL A 139 20.47 -14.18 8.46
CA VAL A 139 19.54 -13.44 9.33
C VAL A 139 18.97 -14.30 10.46
N ARG A 140 19.28 -15.61 10.49
CA ARG A 140 18.73 -16.56 11.45
C ARG A 140 18.95 -16.12 12.90
N ASP A 141 20.17 -15.76 13.24
CA ASP A 141 20.53 -15.47 14.63
C ASP A 141 19.93 -14.13 15.09
N GLU A 142 19.91 -13.12 14.20
CA GLU A 142 19.21 -11.84 14.40
C GLU A 142 17.71 -12.06 14.65
N LEU A 143 17.03 -12.82 13.78
CA LEU A 143 15.62 -13.13 13.93
C LEU A 143 15.34 -13.94 15.21
N ALA A 144 16.21 -14.88 15.56
CA ALA A 144 16.08 -15.63 16.81
C ALA A 144 16.12 -14.70 18.02
N ASP A 145 16.96 -13.65 18.00
CA ASP A 145 17.08 -12.65 19.07
C ASP A 145 15.87 -11.71 19.12
N LEU A 146 15.28 -11.36 17.96
CA LEU A 146 14.06 -10.54 17.88
C LEU A 146 12.81 -11.31 18.33
N LEU A 147 12.74 -12.61 18.05
CA LEU A 147 11.60 -13.45 18.40
C LEU A 147 11.58 -13.88 19.89
N ALA A 148 12.74 -13.95 20.55
CA ALA A 148 12.86 -14.49 21.90
C ALA A 148 11.94 -13.82 22.95
N PRO A 149 11.78 -12.49 23.01
CA PRO A 149 10.87 -11.84 23.96
C PRO A 149 9.39 -12.22 23.80
N PHE A 150 9.02 -12.73 22.61
CA PHE A 150 7.65 -13.10 22.27
C PHE A 150 7.37 -14.59 22.44
N ALA A 151 8.30 -15.36 23.01
CA ALA A 151 8.13 -16.80 23.19
C ALA A 151 6.86 -17.13 24.00
N ILE A 152 5.96 -17.91 23.40
CA ILE A 152 4.73 -18.40 24.06
C ILE A 152 4.92 -19.78 24.72
N ALA A 153 6.10 -20.38 24.57
CA ALA A 153 6.49 -21.66 25.15
C ALA A 153 7.86 -21.53 25.84
N ARG A 154 8.27 -22.58 26.58
CA ARG A 154 9.57 -22.61 27.27
C ARG A 154 10.76 -22.68 26.31
N THR A 155 10.55 -23.19 25.11
CA THR A 155 11.58 -23.28 24.06
C THR A 155 11.65 -21.99 23.28
N ARG A 156 12.87 -21.57 22.94
CA ARG A 156 13.10 -20.43 22.05
C ARG A 156 12.39 -20.66 20.71
N PRO A 157 11.72 -19.64 20.14
CA PRO A 157 11.10 -19.75 18.81
C PRO A 157 12.16 -20.04 17.75
N ASP A 158 11.84 -20.91 16.80
CA ASP A 158 12.68 -21.21 15.65
C ASP A 158 12.32 -20.26 14.49
N PRO A 159 13.23 -19.36 14.04
CA PRO A 159 12.93 -18.40 12.98
C PRO A 159 12.55 -19.00 11.64
N SER A 160 12.94 -20.25 11.34
CA SER A 160 12.59 -20.88 10.06
C SER A 160 11.09 -21.15 9.94
N MET A 161 10.38 -21.29 11.06
CA MET A 161 8.95 -21.55 11.11
C MET A 161 8.14 -20.36 10.56
N PRO A 162 8.23 -19.14 11.13
CA PRO A 162 7.55 -17.98 10.56
C PRO A 162 8.07 -17.64 9.15
N TRP A 163 9.36 -17.84 8.87
CA TRP A 163 9.95 -17.64 7.54
C TRP A 163 9.27 -18.50 6.46
N ALA A 164 9.10 -19.80 6.72
CA ALA A 164 8.39 -20.71 5.83
C ALA A 164 6.88 -20.44 5.82
N ALA A 165 6.26 -20.19 6.99
CA ALA A 165 4.82 -19.99 7.10
C ALA A 165 4.32 -18.76 6.32
N LEU A 166 5.14 -17.71 6.22
CA LEU A 166 4.80 -16.49 5.47
C LEU A 166 4.61 -16.76 3.97
N SER A 167 5.28 -17.75 3.38
CA SER A 167 5.17 -18.07 1.94
C SER A 167 3.80 -18.63 1.53
N ARG A 168 2.88 -18.82 2.48
CA ARG A 168 1.47 -19.15 2.21
C ARG A 168 0.65 -17.94 1.75
N ASN A 169 1.27 -16.75 1.73
CA ASN A 169 0.66 -15.50 1.33
C ASN A 169 1.53 -14.86 0.24
N ASP A 170 0.89 -14.10 -0.65
CA ASP A 170 1.54 -13.50 -1.82
C ASP A 170 2.49 -12.32 -1.47
N TRP A 171 2.69 -12.04 -0.18
CA TRP A 171 3.52 -10.91 0.28
C TRP A 171 4.94 -11.32 0.67
N TRP A 172 5.23 -12.62 0.65
CA TRP A 172 6.53 -13.17 1.03
C TRP A 172 7.03 -14.14 -0.02
N GLU A 173 8.17 -13.82 -0.61
CA GLU A 173 8.84 -14.62 -1.61
C GLU A 173 9.88 -15.53 -0.93
N LEU A 174 9.94 -16.79 -1.37
CA LEU A 174 11.02 -17.71 -1.04
C LEU A 174 11.68 -18.19 -2.32
N VAL A 175 12.99 -18.04 -2.41
CA VAL A 175 13.80 -18.45 -3.56
C VAL A 175 14.75 -19.56 -3.12
N GLY A 176 14.43 -20.77 -3.58
CA GLY A 176 15.22 -21.97 -3.35
C GLY A 176 15.88 -22.50 -4.63
N PRO A 177 16.69 -23.55 -4.53
CA PRO A 177 17.19 -24.27 -5.69
C PRO A 177 16.03 -24.79 -6.56
N ASP A 178 16.21 -24.71 -7.88
CA ASP A 178 15.17 -25.03 -8.88
C ASP A 178 14.46 -26.37 -8.60
N GLY A 179 13.14 -26.33 -8.47
CA GLY A 179 12.29 -27.52 -8.34
C GLY A 179 12.04 -28.02 -6.92
N ALA A 180 12.40 -27.24 -5.89
CA ALA A 180 12.06 -27.61 -4.52
C ALA A 180 10.53 -27.74 -4.33
N THR A 181 10.14 -28.89 -3.76
CA THR A 181 8.85 -29.23 -3.16
C THR A 181 8.31 -28.14 -2.22
N PRO A 182 7.06 -28.21 -1.73
CA PRO A 182 6.53 -27.23 -0.78
C PRO A 182 7.55 -26.86 0.30
N ILE A 183 7.96 -25.59 0.31
CA ILE A 183 9.01 -25.10 1.19
C ILE A 183 8.48 -25.10 2.63
N ASN A 184 9.09 -25.93 3.47
CA ASN A 184 8.82 -26.00 4.91
C ASN A 184 10.05 -25.51 5.70
N ASP A 185 9.92 -25.45 7.02
CA ASP A 185 10.96 -24.95 7.92
C ASP A 185 12.27 -25.78 7.85
N VAL A 186 12.16 -27.09 7.61
CA VAL A 186 13.32 -27.97 7.42
C VAL A 186 14.05 -27.63 6.12
N ALA A 187 13.31 -27.42 5.03
CA ALA A 187 13.86 -27.02 3.74
C ALA A 187 14.55 -25.64 3.81
N VAL A 188 13.93 -24.68 4.52
CA VAL A 188 14.51 -23.34 4.76
C VAL A 188 15.92 -23.45 5.36
N LYS A 189 16.09 -24.27 6.41
CA LYS A 189 17.40 -24.47 7.05
C LYS A 189 18.38 -25.22 6.16
N HIS A 190 17.91 -26.31 5.52
CA HIS A 190 18.79 -27.23 4.82
C HIS A 190 19.36 -26.65 3.53
N PHE A 191 18.54 -25.89 2.80
CA PHE A 191 18.92 -25.31 1.51
C PHE A 191 19.23 -23.81 1.58
N ASP A 192 19.28 -23.24 2.79
CA ASP A 192 19.51 -21.81 3.02
C ASP A 192 18.60 -20.92 2.16
N ILE A 193 17.29 -21.23 2.16
CA ILE A 193 16.32 -20.63 1.25
C ILE A 193 16.27 -19.12 1.49
N ALA A 194 16.61 -18.35 0.45
CA ALA A 194 16.52 -16.91 0.50
C ALA A 194 15.05 -16.47 0.55
N GLY A 195 14.77 -15.39 1.25
CA GLY A 195 13.40 -14.93 1.45
C GLY A 195 13.29 -13.48 1.83
N GLY A 196 12.09 -12.94 1.67
CA GLY A 196 11.78 -11.55 1.97
C GLY A 196 10.44 -11.11 1.40
N LEU A 197 10.19 -9.81 1.44
CA LEU A 197 8.95 -9.22 0.96
C LEU A 197 8.82 -9.38 -0.57
N ASP A 198 7.58 -9.58 -1.02
CA ASP A 198 7.20 -9.39 -2.43
C ASP A 198 7.70 -8.03 -2.93
N VAL A 199 8.08 -7.96 -4.21
CA VAL A 199 8.63 -6.74 -4.82
C VAL A 199 7.72 -5.51 -4.67
N GLY A 200 6.40 -5.67 -4.77
CA GLY A 200 5.43 -4.58 -4.61
C GLY A 200 5.39 -4.07 -3.18
N ILE A 201 5.35 -4.98 -2.20
CA ILE A 201 5.36 -4.63 -0.77
C ILE A 201 6.71 -4.04 -0.36
N TYR A 202 7.82 -4.61 -0.83
CA TYR A 202 9.17 -4.10 -0.60
C TYR A 202 9.33 -2.64 -1.08
N ASN A 203 8.86 -2.33 -2.28
CA ASN A 203 8.91 -0.96 -2.81
C ASN A 203 8.01 -0.01 -2.00
N THR A 204 6.83 -0.48 -1.61
CA THR A 204 5.88 0.30 -0.80
C THR A 204 6.44 0.58 0.61
N ALA A 205 7.18 -0.37 1.19
CA ALA A 205 7.85 -0.25 2.49
C ALA A 205 8.93 0.83 2.57
N GLN A 206 9.35 1.38 1.43
CA GLN A 206 10.24 2.55 1.40
C GLN A 206 9.52 3.86 1.75
N LEU A 207 8.18 3.86 1.78
CA LEU A 207 7.39 5.02 2.20
C LEU A 207 7.19 4.99 3.72
N ASP A 208 7.61 6.04 4.41
CA ASP A 208 7.45 6.16 5.87
C ASP A 208 5.99 6.06 6.31
N SER A 209 5.06 6.62 5.52
CA SER A 209 3.62 6.57 5.80
C SER A 209 3.06 5.13 5.79
N PHE A 210 3.51 4.29 4.86
CA PHE A 210 3.14 2.88 4.84
C PHE A 210 3.77 2.12 5.99
N THR A 211 5.08 2.27 6.21
CA THR A 211 5.79 1.53 7.26
C THR A 211 5.27 1.89 8.64
N LYS A 212 4.92 3.16 8.87
CA LYS A 212 4.22 3.60 10.07
C LYS A 212 2.84 2.93 10.20
N ALA A 213 2.02 2.95 9.15
CA ALA A 213 0.71 2.30 9.18
C ALA A 213 0.81 0.79 9.45
N ALA A 214 1.82 0.13 8.87
CA ALA A 214 2.10 -1.28 9.11
C ALA A 214 2.51 -1.56 10.56
N MET A 215 3.39 -0.72 11.12
CA MET A 215 3.80 -0.79 12.52
C MET A 215 2.60 -0.65 13.46
N GLU A 216 1.69 0.29 13.22
CA GLU A 216 0.48 0.47 14.04
C GLU A 216 -0.47 -0.73 13.95
N VAL A 217 -0.69 -1.27 12.74
CA VAL A 217 -1.54 -2.46 12.54
C VAL A 217 -0.94 -3.69 13.21
N ILE A 218 0.35 -3.94 13.00
CA ILE A 218 1.05 -5.06 13.61
C ILE A 218 1.08 -4.93 15.14
N GLY A 219 1.31 -3.71 15.67
CA GLY A 219 1.24 -3.45 17.10
C GLY A 219 -0.13 -3.76 17.71
N GLY A 220 -1.21 -3.44 16.99
CA GLY A 220 -2.57 -3.82 17.39
C GLY A 220 -2.83 -5.33 17.38
N LEU A 221 -2.18 -6.09 16.50
CA LEU A 221 -2.31 -7.54 16.38
C LEU A 221 -1.45 -8.30 17.40
N VAL A 222 -0.25 -7.81 17.67
CA VAL A 222 0.72 -8.44 18.61
C VAL A 222 0.45 -8.02 20.06
N GLY A 223 -0.06 -6.79 20.26
CA GLY A 223 -0.17 -6.13 21.55
C GLY A 223 0.96 -5.12 21.74
N VAL A 224 0.60 -3.91 22.15
CA VAL A 224 1.54 -2.81 22.42
C VAL A 224 1.96 -2.89 23.89
N ASP A 225 3.09 -3.55 24.15
CA ASP A 225 3.74 -3.61 25.46
C ASP A 225 5.24 -3.29 25.36
N GLU A 226 5.97 -3.36 26.48
CA GLU A 226 7.41 -3.06 26.53
C GLU A 226 8.24 -3.89 25.54
N ARG A 227 7.82 -5.13 25.23
CA ARG A 227 8.53 -6.01 24.30
C ARG A 227 8.33 -5.55 22.86
N PHE A 228 7.13 -5.05 22.54
CA PHE A 228 6.86 -4.45 21.24
C PHE A 228 7.62 -3.14 21.06
N ALA A 229 7.69 -2.31 22.10
CA ALA A 229 8.49 -1.08 22.08
C ALA A 229 9.99 -1.37 21.87
N ASP A 230 10.55 -2.35 22.60
CA ASP A 230 11.94 -2.81 22.41
C ASP A 230 12.18 -3.34 20.99
N LEU A 231 11.24 -4.12 20.44
CA LEU A 231 11.31 -4.60 19.05
C LEU A 231 11.41 -3.42 18.07
N VAL A 232 10.51 -2.44 18.17
CA VAL A 232 10.46 -1.26 17.29
C VAL A 232 11.76 -0.46 17.36
N ASP A 233 12.35 -0.33 18.54
CA ASP A 233 13.64 0.33 18.72
C ASP A 233 14.79 -0.43 18.09
N ARG A 234 14.90 -1.73 18.37
CA ARG A 234 15.97 -2.59 17.85
C ARG A 234 15.99 -2.68 16.33
N ILE A 235 14.83 -2.60 15.68
CA ILE A 235 14.74 -2.61 14.21
C ILE A 235 14.75 -1.21 13.59
N GLY A 236 14.93 -0.14 14.38
CA GLY A 236 15.09 1.22 13.88
C GLY A 236 13.82 1.84 13.32
N LEU A 237 12.67 1.63 13.98
CA LEU A 237 11.39 2.26 13.64
C LEU A 237 10.87 3.24 14.71
N SER A 238 11.66 3.50 15.77
CA SER A 238 11.28 4.43 16.85
C SER A 238 10.94 5.84 16.38
N ASP A 239 11.58 6.31 15.30
CA ASP A 239 11.33 7.63 14.71
C ASP A 239 9.93 7.77 14.08
N LEU A 240 9.31 6.65 13.69
CA LEU A 240 7.93 6.62 13.17
C LEU A 240 6.86 6.62 14.27
N SER A 241 7.24 6.45 15.53
CA SER A 241 6.31 6.36 16.66
C SER A 241 5.75 7.71 17.11
N GLY A 242 6.30 8.83 16.62
CA GLY A 242 5.75 10.17 16.84
C GLY A 242 4.46 10.40 16.05
N ASP A 243 3.66 11.40 16.45
CA ASP A 243 2.50 11.85 15.68
C ASP A 243 2.95 12.96 14.69
N PRO A 244 3.20 12.65 13.39
CA PRO A 244 3.73 13.61 12.44
C PRO A 244 2.68 14.64 11.99
N LEU A 245 1.40 14.43 12.32
CA LEU A 245 0.30 15.27 11.84
C LEU A 245 0.28 16.70 12.42
N ILE A 246 1.19 17.03 13.35
CA ILE A 246 1.35 18.40 13.88
C ILE A 246 2.64 19.07 13.39
N ALA A 247 3.58 18.34 12.76
CA ALA A 247 4.93 18.86 12.56
C ALA A 247 5.10 19.82 11.36
N ASP A 248 4.32 19.75 10.28
CA ASP A 248 4.59 20.54 9.06
C ASP A 248 3.34 21.02 8.30
N ALA A 249 2.39 21.68 8.96
CA ALA A 249 1.26 22.34 8.28
C ALA A 249 1.66 23.60 7.47
N ASN A 250 2.96 23.92 7.37
CA ASN A 250 3.50 25.04 6.59
C ASN A 250 4.55 24.60 5.53
N GLY A 251 4.71 23.30 5.27
CA GLY A 251 5.66 22.79 4.28
C GLY A 251 5.01 22.55 2.92
N ASP A 252 5.65 23.04 1.85
CA ASP A 252 5.26 22.90 0.45
C ASP A 252 4.63 21.55 0.07
N LEU A 253 3.58 21.60 -0.74
CA LEU A 253 2.99 20.44 -1.40
C LEU A 253 4.09 19.69 -2.19
N VAL A 254 4.59 18.60 -1.60
CA VAL A 254 5.51 17.68 -2.27
C VAL A 254 4.72 16.92 -3.34
N GLU A 255 4.80 17.38 -4.59
CA GLU A 255 4.33 16.61 -5.75
C GLU A 255 5.25 15.38 -5.96
N ASP A 256 4.64 14.31 -6.49
CA ASP A 256 5.17 13.09 -7.15
C ASP A 256 5.96 12.03 -6.37
N PHE A 257 5.28 10.91 -6.13
CA PHE A 257 5.79 9.58 -6.48
C PHE A 257 4.72 8.84 -7.30
N GLN A 258 4.92 8.72 -8.61
CA GLN A 258 4.23 7.71 -9.42
C GLN A 258 5.02 6.40 -9.28
N THR A 259 4.40 5.40 -8.67
CA THR A 259 4.91 4.02 -8.61
C THR A 259 4.90 3.40 -10.02
N SER A 260 5.98 2.72 -10.36
CA SER A 260 6.16 1.95 -11.59
C SER A 260 5.10 0.84 -11.71
N GLY A 261 4.21 0.97 -12.68
CA GLY A 261 3.19 -0.04 -13.00
C GLY A 261 3.81 -1.32 -13.57
N GLY A 262 3.41 -2.46 -13.01
CA GLY A 262 3.71 -3.78 -13.55
C GLY A 262 3.05 -4.02 -14.93
N SER A 263 3.74 -4.77 -15.78
CA SER A 263 3.29 -5.14 -17.12
C SER A 263 1.94 -5.86 -17.12
N ALA A 264 0.94 -5.27 -17.76
CA ALA A 264 -0.33 -5.93 -18.07
C ALA A 264 -0.18 -6.95 -19.22
N PRO A 265 -0.96 -8.04 -19.26
CA PRO A 265 -0.88 -9.04 -20.32
C PRO A 265 -1.39 -8.48 -21.66
N SER A 266 -0.70 -8.84 -22.74
CA SER A 266 -0.98 -8.40 -24.12
C SER A 266 -2.32 -8.92 -24.64
N GLY A 267 -3.40 -8.17 -24.39
CA GLY A 267 -4.71 -8.37 -25.01
C GLY A 267 -4.89 -7.48 -26.24
N ARG A 268 -5.41 -8.05 -27.35
CA ARG A 268 -5.75 -7.36 -28.60
C ARG A 268 -6.53 -6.06 -28.34
N GLY A 269 -5.87 -4.92 -28.49
CA GLY A 269 -6.47 -3.61 -28.33
C GLY A 269 -7.48 -3.32 -29.44
N THR A 270 -8.72 -3.03 -29.05
CA THR A 270 -9.68 -2.35 -29.92
C THR A 270 -9.10 -0.99 -30.26
N VAL A 271 -8.76 -0.77 -31.53
CA VAL A 271 -8.21 0.50 -32.01
C VAL A 271 -9.27 1.59 -31.79
N MET A 272 -8.94 2.56 -30.95
CA MET A 272 -9.74 3.77 -30.76
C MET A 272 -9.80 4.52 -32.10
N GLN A 273 -10.99 4.58 -32.72
CA GLN A 273 -11.17 5.14 -34.06
C GLN A 273 -11.25 6.68 -34.09
N ASP A 274 -11.30 7.36 -32.94
CA ASP A 274 -11.36 8.82 -32.87
C ASP A 274 -9.94 9.42 -32.87
N PRO A 275 -9.49 10.00 -34.01
CA PRO A 275 -8.14 10.55 -34.13
C PRO A 275 -7.91 11.77 -33.23
N VAL A 276 -8.97 12.55 -32.91
CA VAL A 276 -8.85 13.77 -32.10
C VAL A 276 -8.57 13.40 -30.64
N ARG A 277 -9.30 12.42 -30.10
CA ARG A 277 -9.06 11.94 -28.74
C ARG A 277 -7.69 11.27 -28.60
N ARG A 278 -7.27 10.52 -29.62
CA ARG A 278 -5.93 9.93 -29.65
C ARG A 278 -4.84 10.99 -29.59
N ALA A 279 -4.93 12.03 -30.43
CA ALA A 279 -3.98 13.14 -30.42
C ALA A 279 -3.95 13.88 -29.08
N ALA A 280 -5.11 14.09 -28.43
CA ALA A 280 -5.17 14.72 -27.12
C ALA A 280 -4.51 13.89 -26.01
N ILE A 281 -4.67 12.57 -26.04
CA ILE A 281 -4.03 11.65 -25.08
C ILE A 281 -2.52 11.61 -25.31
N GLU A 282 -2.09 11.49 -26.57
CA GLU A 282 -0.66 11.51 -26.94
C GLU A 282 -0.01 12.82 -26.47
N ARG A 283 -0.65 13.97 -26.73
CA ARG A 283 -0.14 15.28 -26.27
C ARG A 283 -0.06 15.39 -24.74
N ARG A 284 -1.11 15.00 -24.02
CA ARG A 284 -1.11 15.04 -22.55
C ARG A 284 -0.02 14.15 -21.95
N SER A 285 0.18 12.97 -22.53
CA SER A 285 1.20 12.03 -22.06
C SER A 285 2.60 12.63 -22.23
N LEU A 286 2.83 13.32 -23.36
CA LEU A 286 4.08 14.02 -23.63
C LEU A 286 4.31 15.21 -22.68
N ASP A 287 3.28 16.02 -22.43
CA ASP A 287 3.37 17.14 -21.48
C ASP A 287 3.71 16.66 -20.05
N VAL A 288 3.15 15.52 -19.62
CA VAL A 288 3.47 14.89 -18.32
C VAL A 288 4.94 14.42 -18.30
N ALA A 289 5.40 13.77 -19.36
CA ALA A 289 6.78 13.29 -19.44
C ALA A 289 7.80 14.44 -19.44
N LEU A 290 7.54 15.53 -20.16
CA LEU A 290 8.40 16.73 -20.14
C LEU A 290 8.50 17.33 -18.74
N LYS A 291 7.37 17.50 -18.04
CA LYS A 291 7.36 17.99 -16.65
C LYS A 291 8.14 17.09 -15.70
N TYR A 292 7.99 15.78 -15.84
CA TYR A 292 8.76 14.82 -15.05
C TYR A 292 10.27 15.01 -15.25
N TYR A 293 10.71 15.16 -16.51
CA TYR A 293 12.12 15.35 -16.80
C TYR A 293 12.68 16.69 -16.31
N ASP A 294 11.92 17.77 -16.45
CA ASP A 294 12.27 19.08 -15.88
C ASP A 294 12.51 18.97 -14.36
N LYS A 295 11.61 18.27 -13.66
CA LYS A 295 11.69 18.07 -12.21
C LYS A 295 12.93 17.32 -11.74
N ILE A 296 13.42 16.35 -12.51
CA ILE A 296 14.62 15.57 -12.16
C ILE A 296 15.92 16.17 -12.70
N GLY A 297 15.91 17.45 -13.11
CA GLY A 297 17.08 18.15 -13.64
C GLY A 297 17.44 17.78 -15.07
N GLY A 298 16.45 17.33 -15.86
CA GLY A 298 16.59 17.10 -17.28
C GLY A 298 16.76 18.42 -18.03
N ILE A 299 17.84 18.53 -18.81
CA ILE A 299 18.12 19.67 -19.68
C ILE A 299 17.98 19.26 -21.15
N ASP A 300 17.79 20.25 -22.02
CA ASP A 300 17.68 20.07 -23.48
C ASP A 300 16.57 19.10 -23.90
N ALA A 301 15.42 19.14 -23.22
CA ALA A 301 14.26 18.34 -23.58
C ALA A 301 13.67 18.79 -24.92
N VAL A 302 13.71 17.92 -25.94
CA VAL A 302 13.22 18.20 -27.30
C VAL A 302 12.26 17.09 -27.75
N GLU A 303 11.12 17.47 -28.31
CA GLU A 303 10.20 16.54 -28.96
C GLU A 303 10.79 16.08 -30.29
N LEU A 304 11.06 14.78 -30.46
CA LEU A 304 11.68 14.22 -31.67
C LEU A 304 10.66 13.65 -32.68
N GLY A 305 9.55 13.11 -32.18
CA GLY A 305 8.63 12.30 -32.97
C GLY A 305 9.14 10.86 -33.20
N LYS A 306 8.25 9.98 -33.68
CA LYS A 306 8.51 8.53 -33.76
C LYS A 306 9.87 8.19 -34.41
N PRO A 307 10.66 7.26 -33.83
CA PRO A 307 10.25 6.27 -32.82
C PRO A 307 10.32 6.72 -31.36
N TYR A 308 10.82 7.92 -31.06
CA TYR A 308 10.97 8.43 -29.69
C TYR A 308 10.24 9.75 -29.54
N ASP A 309 9.38 9.89 -28.54
CA ASP A 309 8.59 11.11 -28.41
C ASP A 309 9.45 12.26 -27.86
N ILE A 310 10.42 11.96 -26.98
CA ILE A 310 11.26 12.95 -26.29
C ILE A 310 12.74 12.53 -26.30
N LYS A 311 13.63 13.50 -26.51
CA LYS A 311 15.06 13.45 -26.18
C LYS A 311 15.34 14.36 -25.00
N VAL A 312 16.10 13.91 -24.03
CA VAL A 312 16.45 14.71 -22.85
C VAL A 312 17.80 14.29 -22.29
N THR A 313 18.56 15.23 -21.72
CA THR A 313 19.82 14.95 -21.05
C THR A 313 19.61 15.00 -19.54
N VAL A 314 19.85 13.90 -18.83
CA VAL A 314 19.75 13.82 -17.37
C VAL A 314 21.12 13.41 -16.82
N ASN A 315 21.70 14.23 -15.93
CA ASN A 315 23.04 14.01 -15.37
C ASN A 315 24.14 13.84 -16.45
N GLY A 316 24.06 14.63 -17.53
CA GLY A 316 25.00 14.56 -18.65
C GLY A 316 24.83 13.35 -19.56
N ILE A 317 23.82 12.51 -19.35
CA ILE A 317 23.51 11.33 -20.16
C ILE A 317 22.27 11.62 -21.01
N GLU A 318 22.41 11.57 -22.33
CA GLU A 318 21.29 11.67 -23.26
C GLU A 318 20.40 10.42 -23.15
N ARG A 319 19.08 10.62 -23.04
CA ARG A 319 18.06 9.57 -23.00
C ARG A 319 17.01 9.83 -24.07
N HIS A 320 16.59 8.75 -24.73
CA HIS A 320 15.50 8.75 -25.70
C HIS A 320 14.32 8.02 -25.07
N CYS A 321 13.15 8.65 -25.06
CA CYS A 321 11.99 8.14 -24.34
C CYS A 321 10.80 8.00 -25.27
N GLU A 322 10.25 6.79 -25.32
CA GLU A 322 8.94 6.53 -25.92
C GLU A 322 7.87 6.68 -24.84
N VAL A 323 6.91 7.56 -25.06
CA VAL A 323 5.84 7.88 -24.11
C VAL A 323 4.58 7.14 -24.53
N LYS A 324 4.21 6.10 -23.77
CA LYS A 324 3.00 5.33 -24.04
C LYS A 324 1.79 5.98 -23.39
N GLY A 325 0.86 6.48 -24.20
CA GLY A 325 -0.48 6.85 -23.72
C GLY A 325 -1.29 5.59 -23.40
N SER A 326 -1.50 5.27 -22.12
CA SER A 326 -2.41 4.18 -21.73
C SER A 326 -3.86 4.65 -21.73
N PHE A 327 -4.73 3.92 -22.40
CA PHE A 327 -6.18 4.13 -22.39
C PHE A 327 -6.85 3.12 -21.45
N TYR A 328 -7.57 3.60 -20.43
CA TYR A 328 -8.54 2.78 -19.70
C TYR A 328 -9.95 3.22 -20.11
N ASP A 329 -10.62 2.47 -21.02
CA ASP A 329 -12.05 2.67 -21.33
C ASP A 329 -12.89 2.01 -20.22
N HIS A 330 -13.58 2.83 -19.44
CA HIS A 330 -14.63 2.33 -18.55
C HIS A 330 -15.96 2.35 -19.29
N ARG A 331 -16.25 1.30 -20.07
CA ARG A 331 -17.62 1.04 -20.55
C ARG A 331 -18.12 -0.35 -20.18
N HIS A 332 -19.19 -0.31 -19.39
CA HIS A 332 -20.14 -1.34 -18.95
C HIS A 332 -20.01 -2.74 -19.58
N ARG A 333 -19.63 -3.73 -18.77
CA ARG A 333 -20.12 -5.11 -18.94
C ARG A 333 -21.53 -5.17 -18.36
N HIS A 334 -22.55 -5.01 -19.20
CA HIS A 334 -23.87 -5.55 -18.89
C HIS A 334 -23.78 -7.08 -18.96
N PHE A 335 -23.83 -7.74 -17.81
CA PHE A 335 -24.10 -9.17 -17.73
C PHE A 335 -25.62 -9.33 -17.86
N ASP A 336 -26.06 -9.80 -19.02
CA ASP A 336 -27.44 -10.23 -19.23
C ASP A 336 -27.52 -11.73 -18.88
N GLY A 337 -28.34 -12.05 -17.88
CA GLY A 337 -28.42 -13.37 -17.27
C GLY A 337 -29.86 -13.78 -17.04
N GLN A 338 -30.62 -13.99 -18.12
CA GLN A 338 -31.85 -14.79 -18.09
C GLN A 338 -31.54 -16.23 -18.46
N ARG A 339 -31.72 -17.18 -17.51
CA ARG A 339 -32.26 -18.51 -17.79
C ARG A 339 -33.03 -19.04 -16.59
N SER A 340 -34.36 -18.96 -16.70
CA SER A 340 -35.32 -19.83 -16.02
C SER A 340 -35.21 -21.25 -16.55
N HIS A 341 -35.13 -22.25 -15.68
CA HIS A 341 -35.58 -23.61 -15.99
C HIS A 341 -36.47 -24.10 -14.84
N SER A 342 -37.77 -24.18 -15.14
CA SER A 342 -38.74 -24.98 -14.44
C SER A 342 -39.11 -26.15 -15.36
N ARG A 343 -38.69 -27.36 -14.97
CA ARG A 343 -39.47 -28.60 -14.93
C ARG A 343 -38.60 -29.74 -14.42
#